data_AF-A0A2T3FJT6-F1
#
_entry.id   AF-A0A2T3FJT6-F1
#
_cell.length_a   1.000
_cell.length_b   1.000
_cell.length_c   1.000
_cell.angle_alpha   90.00
_cell.angle_beta   90.00
_cell.angle_gamma   90.00
#
_symmetry.space_group_name_H-M   'P 1'
#
loop_
_entity.id
_entity.type
_entity.pdbx_description
1 polymer ?
#
loop_
_entity_poly.entity_id
_entity_poly.type
_entity_poly.pdbx_seq_one_letter_code
_entity_poly.pdbx_strand_id
1 'polypeptide(L)'
;MESFFNENLVLLFFFSVIAIYNYSDLKEYQKICIIYIAVYSMVVLNKIDFFTSLLFLFISLFCFFEIFSKDSQKYKILLNPIYKIIDCLYLSFAQYAFLFIVISLVLFELSNIVYIFKFISILIFIWGVTVTLQQKFVINSFTDMYRIFSEYPINRVKFNKKLDAACQILISVEDRKYFERKGYTFLSYDYISNVLKERILSTDGGKIHIIFESGRNFFKNAIDEKRGYSTIPMQLMRSIGIKRGYNCKIRRKLFELIYCKIFFNGIEKMFKEDKVARRDKVKEYYLYIYFHKVNTFLGNASFSKFLNAFDMQYNEKNKKDIYDCSNEGIFIACMGLSKRAKKINGNNIDVYLSNIDRNVDINRNEVLKMVSEMMSKPYKGNYLK
;
A
#
# COMPACT_ATOMS: atom_id res chain seq x y z
N MET A 1 17.75 -20.12 -39.84
CA MET A 1 17.57 -19.40 -38.55
C MET A 1 18.74 -18.48 -38.27
N GLU A 2 20.00 -18.91 -38.36
CA GLU A 2 21.18 -18.05 -38.13
C GLU A 2 21.21 -16.77 -38.99
N SER A 3 20.87 -16.83 -40.28
CA SER A 3 20.86 -15.62 -41.13
C SER A 3 19.79 -14.59 -40.75
N PHE A 4 18.67 -15.02 -40.15
CA PHE A 4 17.59 -14.13 -39.72
C PHE A 4 17.91 -13.42 -38.39
N PHE A 5 18.75 -14.04 -37.55
CA PHE A 5 19.18 -13.48 -36.27
C PHE A 5 20.49 -12.68 -36.35
N ASN A 6 21.36 -12.98 -37.33
CA ASN A 6 22.66 -12.32 -37.47
C ASN A 6 22.58 -10.81 -37.78
N GLU A 7 21.46 -10.33 -38.32
CA GLU A 7 21.31 -8.91 -38.69
C GLU A 7 20.40 -8.11 -37.76
N ASN A 8 19.69 -8.75 -36.81
CA ASN A 8 18.70 -8.05 -35.98
C ASN A 8 18.85 -8.36 -34.49
N LEU A 9 19.80 -7.66 -33.85
CA LEU A 9 20.10 -7.75 -32.42
C LEU A 9 18.87 -7.47 -31.53
N VAL A 10 17.96 -6.61 -31.99
CA VAL A 10 16.69 -6.32 -31.31
C VAL A 10 15.82 -7.58 -31.24
N LEU A 11 15.69 -8.28 -32.37
CA LEU A 11 14.88 -9.48 -32.48
C LEU A 11 15.45 -10.61 -31.62
N LEU A 12 16.77 -10.82 -31.67
CA LEU A 12 17.47 -11.78 -30.81
C LEU A 12 17.26 -11.48 -29.31
N PHE A 13 17.33 -10.20 -28.92
CA PHE A 13 17.07 -9.78 -27.55
C PHE A 13 15.64 -10.13 -27.12
N PHE A 14 14.62 -9.79 -27.92
CA PHE A 14 13.23 -10.10 -27.58
C PHE A 14 12.97 -11.61 -27.44
N PHE A 15 13.50 -12.43 -28.34
CA PHE A 15 13.39 -13.89 -28.23
C PHE A 15 14.08 -14.43 -26.97
N SER A 16 15.26 -13.91 -26.64
CA SER A 16 15.99 -14.27 -25.42
C SER A 16 15.18 -13.90 -24.17
N VAL A 17 14.60 -12.71 -24.15
CA VAL A 17 13.76 -12.22 -23.05
C VAL A 17 12.49 -13.08 -22.88
N ILE A 18 11.81 -13.45 -23.98
CA ILE A 18 10.65 -14.35 -23.94
C ILE A 18 11.04 -15.73 -23.41
N ALA A 19 12.19 -16.26 -23.83
CA ALA A 19 12.70 -17.53 -23.31
C ALA A 19 12.95 -17.46 -21.80
N ILE A 20 13.56 -16.37 -21.31
CA ILE A 20 13.78 -16.13 -19.88
C ILE A 20 12.44 -16.08 -19.12
N TYR A 21 11.41 -15.44 -19.67
CA TYR A 21 10.08 -15.36 -19.04
C TYR A 21 9.44 -16.72 -18.83
N ASN A 22 9.55 -17.59 -19.83
CA ASN A 22 8.91 -18.91 -19.82
C ASN A 22 9.69 -19.96 -19.04
N TYR A 23 10.94 -19.69 -18.67
CA TYR A 23 11.76 -20.64 -17.92
C TYR A 23 11.18 -20.89 -16.50
N SER A 24 10.71 -22.10 -16.23
CA SER A 24 9.94 -22.44 -15.02
C SER A 24 10.78 -22.39 -13.74
N ASP A 25 12.05 -22.77 -13.81
CA ASP A 25 12.85 -23.03 -12.61
C ASP A 25 13.44 -21.76 -12.01
N LEU A 26 13.39 -20.65 -12.76
CA LEU A 26 13.82 -19.35 -12.29
C LEU A 26 12.68 -18.61 -11.61
N LYS A 27 12.95 -18.11 -10.40
CA LYS A 27 12.07 -17.17 -9.71
C LYS A 27 12.06 -15.82 -10.42
N GLU A 28 11.00 -15.04 -10.23
CA GLU A 28 10.80 -13.76 -10.93
C GLU A 28 11.97 -12.79 -10.76
N TYR A 29 12.51 -12.66 -9.55
CA TYR A 29 13.66 -11.79 -9.29
C TYR A 29 14.94 -12.27 -9.98
N GLN A 30 15.11 -13.58 -10.20
CA GLN A 30 16.26 -14.12 -10.93
C GLN A 30 16.15 -13.80 -12.42
N LYS A 31 14.95 -13.92 -13.00
CA LYS A 31 14.67 -13.53 -14.40
C LYS A 31 15.02 -12.08 -14.66
N ILE A 32 14.60 -11.18 -13.76
CA ILE A 32 14.91 -9.75 -13.87
C ILE A 32 16.43 -9.49 -13.73
N CYS A 33 17.12 -10.18 -12.82
CA CYS A 33 18.57 -10.06 -12.72
C CYS A 33 19.28 -10.49 -14.02
N ILE A 34 18.83 -11.57 -14.66
CA ILE A 34 19.39 -12.01 -15.95
C ILE A 34 19.16 -10.93 -17.03
N ILE A 35 17.99 -10.29 -17.06
CA ILE A 35 17.71 -9.19 -17.99
C ILE A 35 18.64 -8.00 -17.74
N TYR A 36 18.85 -7.63 -16.46
CA TYR A 36 19.80 -6.58 -16.10
C TYR A 36 21.22 -6.89 -16.52
N ILE A 37 21.68 -8.12 -16.29
CA ILE A 37 23.00 -8.60 -16.71
C ILE A 37 23.12 -8.57 -18.23
N ALA A 38 22.14 -9.10 -18.96
CA ALA A 38 22.15 -9.11 -20.42
C ALA A 38 22.24 -7.69 -21.00
N VAL A 39 21.39 -6.76 -20.53
CA VAL A 39 21.40 -5.38 -21.04
C VAL A 39 22.68 -4.65 -20.67
N TYR A 40 23.14 -4.76 -19.42
CA TYR A 40 24.38 -4.12 -19.00
C TYR A 40 25.59 -4.66 -19.77
N SER A 41 25.67 -5.99 -19.97
CA SER A 41 26.72 -6.60 -20.79
C SER A 41 26.70 -6.12 -22.24
N MET A 42 25.53 -5.94 -22.86
CA MET A 42 25.45 -5.39 -24.22
C MET A 42 26.00 -3.96 -24.31
N VAL A 43 25.78 -3.14 -23.27
CA VAL A 43 26.35 -1.79 -23.18
C VAL A 43 27.87 -1.86 -22.99
N VAL A 44 28.36 -2.69 -22.07
CA VAL A 44 29.81 -2.83 -21.83
C VAL A 44 30.57 -3.34 -23.05
N LEU A 45 29.93 -4.18 -23.86
CA LEU A 45 30.46 -4.70 -25.13
C LEU A 45 30.26 -3.74 -26.31
N ASN A 46 29.76 -2.52 -26.08
CA ASN A 46 29.45 -1.51 -27.09
C ASN A 46 28.54 -2.03 -28.23
N LYS A 47 27.60 -2.93 -27.90
CA LYS A 47 26.62 -3.47 -28.86
C LYS A 47 25.36 -2.62 -28.97
N ILE A 48 25.03 -1.90 -27.91
CA ILE A 48 23.91 -0.95 -27.86
C ILE A 48 24.36 0.31 -27.12
N ASP A 49 23.75 1.44 -27.43
CA ASP A 49 23.99 2.71 -26.76
C ASP A 49 23.16 2.86 -25.46
N PHE A 50 23.42 3.94 -24.73
CA PHE A 50 22.71 4.25 -23.49
C PHE A 50 21.18 4.33 -23.67
N PHE A 51 20.69 5.04 -24.70
CA PHE A 51 19.25 5.21 -24.89
C PHE A 51 18.55 3.90 -25.26
N THR A 52 19.15 3.09 -26.14
CA THR A 52 18.61 1.76 -26.48
C THR A 52 18.61 0.84 -25.26
N SER A 53 19.62 0.92 -24.40
CA SER A 53 19.66 0.12 -23.16
C SER A 53 18.51 0.45 -22.20
N LEU A 54 18.19 1.74 -22.03
CA LEU A 54 17.05 2.17 -21.20
C LEU A 54 15.72 1.71 -21.80
N LEU A 55 15.58 1.81 -23.13
CA LEU A 55 14.40 1.34 -23.85
C LEU A 55 14.20 -0.17 -23.67
N PHE A 56 15.26 -0.95 -23.86
CA PHE A 56 15.22 -2.40 -23.71
C PHE A 56 14.87 -2.83 -22.30
N LEU A 57 15.43 -2.16 -21.28
CA LEU A 57 15.09 -2.42 -19.89
C LEU A 57 13.61 -2.10 -19.61
N PHE A 58 13.14 -0.92 -20.02
CA PHE A 58 11.77 -0.51 -19.76
C PHE A 58 10.76 -1.45 -20.44
N ILE A 59 10.95 -1.74 -21.73
CA ILE A 59 10.06 -2.65 -22.47
C ILE A 59 10.09 -4.04 -21.86
N SER A 60 11.27 -4.56 -21.52
CA SER A 60 11.37 -5.88 -20.88
C SER A 60 10.60 -5.91 -19.57
N LEU A 61 10.89 -4.99 -18.64
CA LEU A 61 10.19 -4.94 -17.35
C LEU A 61 8.68 -4.74 -17.51
N PHE A 62 8.25 -3.89 -18.43
CA PHE A 62 6.82 -3.69 -18.72
C PHE A 62 6.16 -4.96 -19.24
N CYS A 63 6.77 -5.65 -20.21
CA CYS A 63 6.26 -6.93 -20.69
C CYS A 63 6.21 -7.96 -19.56
N PHE A 64 7.24 -8.04 -18.72
CA PHE A 64 7.31 -8.99 -17.63
C PHE A 64 6.22 -8.76 -16.57
N PHE A 65 6.03 -7.51 -16.14
CA PHE A 65 5.08 -7.18 -15.07
C PHE A 65 3.63 -7.07 -15.55
N GLU A 66 3.38 -6.58 -16.77
CA GLU A 66 2.04 -6.21 -17.23
C GLU A 66 1.45 -7.13 -18.29
N ILE A 67 2.28 -7.74 -19.13
CA ILE A 67 1.83 -8.55 -20.28
C ILE A 67 1.89 -10.03 -19.95
N PHE A 68 3.04 -10.50 -19.46
CA PHE A 68 3.29 -11.90 -19.10
C PHE A 68 3.06 -12.21 -17.61
N SER A 69 2.27 -11.37 -16.94
CA SER A 69 1.91 -11.59 -15.55
C SER A 69 1.08 -12.86 -15.38
N LYS A 70 1.39 -13.65 -14.34
CA LYS A 70 0.57 -14.81 -13.97
C LYS A 70 -0.65 -14.41 -13.11
N ASP A 71 -0.77 -13.14 -12.75
CA ASP A 71 -1.78 -12.66 -11.82
C ASP A 71 -3.12 -12.38 -12.51
N SER A 72 -4.02 -13.37 -12.48
CA SER A 72 -5.33 -13.29 -13.13
C SER A 72 -6.18 -12.09 -12.67
N GLN A 73 -6.13 -11.73 -11.38
CA GLN A 73 -6.89 -10.60 -10.84
C GLN A 73 -6.32 -9.25 -11.26
N LYS A 74 -5.01 -9.16 -11.50
CA LYS A 74 -4.38 -7.93 -12.00
C LYS A 74 -5.04 -7.47 -13.30
N TYR A 75 -5.34 -8.39 -14.22
CA TYR A 75 -6.00 -8.05 -15.49
C TYR A 75 -7.43 -7.51 -15.32
N LYS A 76 -8.12 -7.87 -14.24
CA LYS A 76 -9.49 -7.40 -13.94
C LYS A 76 -9.51 -6.08 -13.19
N ILE A 77 -8.60 -5.92 -12.22
CA ILE A 77 -8.53 -4.72 -11.37
C ILE A 77 -7.81 -3.58 -12.11
N LEU A 78 -6.79 -3.89 -12.89
CA LEU A 78 -5.86 -2.92 -13.46
C LEU A 78 -6.06 -2.83 -15.00
N LEU A 79 -7.23 -2.34 -15.38
CA LEU A 79 -7.64 -2.16 -16.78
C LEU A 79 -7.08 -0.89 -17.43
N ASN A 80 -6.80 0.15 -16.64
CA ASN A 80 -6.33 1.44 -17.17
C ASN A 80 -4.84 1.34 -17.59
N PRO A 81 -4.50 1.66 -18.86
CA PRO A 81 -3.10 1.63 -19.33
C PRO A 81 -2.15 2.51 -18.51
N ILE A 82 -2.62 3.66 -18.01
CA ILE A 82 -1.81 4.55 -17.16
C ILE A 82 -1.48 3.85 -15.83
N TYR A 83 -2.42 3.08 -15.28
CA TYR A 83 -2.16 2.32 -14.05
C TYR A 83 -1.15 1.19 -14.29
N LYS A 84 -1.11 0.60 -15.49
CA LYS A 84 -0.10 -0.41 -15.87
C LYS A 84 1.30 0.19 -15.88
N ILE A 85 1.43 1.38 -16.46
CA ILE A 85 2.71 2.10 -16.48
C ILE A 85 3.13 2.46 -15.04
N ILE A 86 2.21 2.96 -14.21
CA ILE A 86 2.51 3.31 -12.82
C ILE A 86 2.88 2.06 -11.99
N ASP A 87 2.18 0.93 -12.17
CA ASP A 87 2.48 -0.35 -11.51
C ASP A 87 3.88 -0.85 -11.89
N CYS A 88 4.17 -0.92 -13.19
CA CYS A 88 5.48 -1.31 -13.71
C CYS A 88 6.60 -0.43 -13.15
N LEU A 89 6.44 0.91 -13.20
CA LEU A 89 7.43 1.83 -12.64
C LEU A 89 7.60 1.60 -11.13
N TYR A 90 6.50 1.51 -10.38
CA TYR A 90 6.58 1.29 -8.95
C TYR A 90 7.32 -0.01 -8.61
N LEU A 91 6.97 -1.13 -9.25
CA LEU A 91 7.63 -2.43 -9.05
C LEU A 91 9.12 -2.36 -9.39
N SER A 92 9.45 -1.80 -10.55
CA SER A 92 10.83 -1.65 -11.03
C SER A 92 11.70 -0.91 -10.01
N PHE A 93 11.24 0.24 -9.53
CA PHE A 93 12.01 1.07 -8.61
C PHE A 93 11.98 0.57 -7.16
N ALA A 94 10.81 0.16 -6.65
CA ALA A 94 10.63 -0.16 -5.23
C ALA A 94 11.02 -1.60 -4.87
N GLN A 95 10.78 -2.56 -5.77
CA GLN A 95 11.03 -3.98 -5.52
C GLN A 95 12.28 -4.49 -6.26
N TYR A 96 12.51 -4.04 -7.50
CA TYR A 96 13.56 -4.58 -8.38
C TYR A 96 14.74 -3.63 -8.64
N ALA A 97 14.98 -2.69 -7.71
CA ALA A 97 16.19 -1.85 -7.63
C ALA A 97 16.61 -1.15 -8.95
N PHE A 98 15.66 -0.87 -9.84
CA PHE A 98 15.92 -0.36 -11.18
C PHE A 98 16.78 0.91 -11.20
N LEU A 99 16.65 1.77 -10.19
CA LEU A 99 17.47 2.98 -10.04
C LEU A 99 18.98 2.69 -10.01
N PHE A 100 19.41 1.61 -9.35
CA PHE A 100 20.83 1.24 -9.32
C PHE A 100 21.34 0.87 -10.71
N ILE A 101 20.51 0.19 -11.50
CA ILE A 101 20.84 -0.18 -12.88
C ILE A 101 20.96 1.07 -13.74
N VAL A 102 20.02 2.00 -13.66
CA VAL A 102 20.09 3.29 -14.39
C VAL A 102 21.33 4.08 -13.99
N ILE A 103 21.64 4.20 -12.69
CA ILE A 103 22.86 4.90 -12.22
C ILE A 103 24.12 4.22 -12.76
N SER A 104 24.16 2.88 -12.76
CA SER A 104 25.30 2.14 -13.31
C SER A 104 25.52 2.44 -14.79
N LEU A 105 24.44 2.50 -15.58
CA LEU A 105 24.51 2.83 -17.01
C LEU A 105 24.96 4.27 -17.25
N VAL A 106 24.43 5.23 -16.48
CA VAL A 106 24.85 6.64 -16.55
C VAL A 106 26.34 6.78 -16.23
N LEU A 107 26.84 6.11 -15.19
CA LEU A 107 28.26 6.15 -14.86
C LEU A 107 29.14 5.47 -15.92
N PHE A 108 28.62 4.42 -16.57
CA PHE A 108 29.34 3.79 -17.68
C PHE A 108 29.48 4.76 -18.85
N GLU A 109 28.41 5.46 -19.21
CA GLU A 109 28.43 6.48 -20.28
C GLU A 109 29.40 7.62 -19.95
N LEU A 110 29.39 8.11 -18.72
CA LEU A 110 30.31 9.15 -18.25
C LEU A 110 31.77 8.66 -18.15
N SER A 111 32.00 7.34 -18.17
CA SER A 111 33.36 6.78 -18.12
C SER A 111 34.18 7.04 -19.38
N ASN A 112 33.52 7.42 -20.47
CA ASN A 112 34.17 7.93 -21.67
C ASN A 112 34.96 9.23 -21.40
N ILE A 113 34.59 9.97 -20.35
CA ILE A 113 35.27 11.19 -19.90
C ILE A 113 36.22 10.88 -18.74
N VAL A 114 35.75 10.13 -17.74
CA VAL A 114 36.51 9.84 -16.51
C VAL A 114 36.58 8.33 -16.26
N TYR A 115 37.75 7.73 -16.50
CA TYR A 115 37.92 6.27 -16.48
C TYR A 115 37.51 5.60 -15.16
N ILE A 116 37.69 6.25 -14.00
CA ILE A 116 37.31 5.68 -12.70
C ILE A 116 35.80 5.37 -12.61
N PHE A 117 34.96 6.09 -13.36
CA PHE A 117 33.52 5.83 -13.40
C PHE A 117 33.17 4.47 -14.00
N LYS A 118 34.04 3.87 -14.83
CA LYS A 118 33.86 2.51 -15.33
C LYS A 118 33.87 1.49 -14.20
N PHE A 119 34.85 1.61 -13.29
CA PHE A 119 34.97 0.75 -12.13
C PHE A 119 33.79 0.95 -11.15
N ILE A 120 33.42 2.22 -10.88
CA ILE A 120 32.29 2.54 -10.02
C ILE A 120 30.97 2.04 -10.61
N SER A 121 30.78 2.14 -11.93
CA SER A 121 29.62 1.61 -12.64
C SER A 121 29.44 0.11 -12.38
N ILE A 122 30.50 -0.68 -12.51
CA ILE A 122 30.47 -2.13 -12.26
C ILE A 122 30.09 -2.42 -10.81
N LEU A 123 30.67 -1.71 -9.84
CA LEU A 123 30.34 -1.90 -8.42
C LEU A 123 28.86 -1.57 -8.13
N ILE A 124 28.34 -0.47 -8.67
CA ILE A 124 26.93 -0.09 -8.50
C ILE A 124 26.01 -1.10 -9.19
N PHE A 125 26.40 -1.62 -10.35
CA PHE A 125 25.66 -2.66 -11.05
C PHE A 125 25.56 -3.94 -10.21
N ILE A 126 26.69 -4.46 -9.70
CA ILE A 126 26.74 -5.65 -8.83
C ILE A 126 25.87 -5.43 -7.58
N TRP A 127 25.94 -4.23 -7.00
CA TRP A 127 25.11 -3.88 -5.86
C TRP A 127 23.61 -3.88 -6.22
N GLY A 128 23.24 -3.30 -7.37
CA GLY A 128 21.87 -3.29 -7.89
C GLY A 128 21.29 -4.69 -8.10
N VAL A 129 22.07 -5.60 -8.69
CA VAL A 129 21.70 -7.01 -8.84
C VAL A 129 21.53 -7.67 -7.47
N THR A 130 22.46 -7.44 -6.54
CA THR A 130 22.39 -8.00 -5.18
C THR A 130 21.14 -7.51 -4.43
N VAL A 131 20.79 -6.22 -4.52
CA VAL A 131 19.57 -5.67 -3.91
C VAL A 131 18.32 -6.29 -4.55
N THR A 132 18.34 -6.49 -5.86
CA THR A 132 17.25 -7.17 -6.60
C THR A 132 17.05 -8.60 -6.10
N LEU A 133 18.13 -9.37 -5.88
CA LEU A 133 18.06 -10.73 -5.34
C LEU A 133 17.56 -10.78 -3.89
N GLN A 134 17.93 -9.80 -3.06
CA GLN A 134 17.56 -9.78 -1.63
C GLN A 134 16.05 -9.61 -1.38
N GLN A 135 15.32 -8.97 -2.31
CA GLN A 135 13.87 -8.74 -2.21
C GLN A 135 13.44 -8.25 -0.81
N LYS A 136 14.10 -7.19 -0.32
CA LYS A 136 13.85 -6.64 1.03
C LYS A 136 12.45 -6.04 1.19
N PHE A 137 11.84 -5.63 0.09
CA PHE A 137 10.48 -5.11 0.01
C PHE A 137 9.72 -5.88 -1.07
N VAL A 138 8.59 -6.48 -0.71
CA VAL A 138 7.78 -7.31 -1.61
C VAL A 138 6.31 -7.00 -1.37
N ILE A 139 5.59 -6.70 -2.45
CA ILE A 139 4.14 -6.55 -2.42
C ILE A 139 3.44 -7.88 -2.70
N ASN A 140 2.24 -8.04 -2.18
CA ASN A 140 1.37 -9.16 -2.52
C ASN A 140 0.86 -9.01 -3.96
N SER A 141 0.56 -10.14 -4.59
CA SER A 141 -0.14 -10.13 -5.89
C SER A 141 -1.53 -9.51 -5.75
N PHE A 142 -2.10 -8.99 -6.83
CA PHE A 142 -3.50 -8.55 -6.87
C PHE A 142 -4.45 -9.69 -6.53
N THR A 143 -4.14 -10.92 -6.92
CA THR A 143 -4.91 -12.10 -6.50
C THR A 143 -4.91 -12.29 -4.98
N ASP A 144 -3.74 -12.23 -4.35
CA ASP A 144 -3.62 -12.35 -2.89
C ASP A 144 -4.29 -11.17 -2.16
N MET A 145 -4.14 -9.95 -2.69
CA MET A 145 -4.81 -8.76 -2.16
C MET A 145 -6.33 -8.86 -2.29
N TYR A 146 -6.83 -9.41 -3.40
CA TYR A 146 -8.27 -9.56 -3.65
C TYR A 146 -8.90 -10.72 -2.87
N ARG A 147 -8.10 -11.71 -2.44
CA ARG A 147 -8.58 -12.89 -1.72
C ARG A 147 -9.42 -12.54 -0.50
N ILE A 148 -9.07 -11.49 0.25
CA ILE A 148 -9.85 -11.04 1.42
C ILE A 148 -11.28 -10.61 1.04
N PHE A 149 -11.46 -9.98 -0.12
CA PHE A 149 -12.78 -9.57 -0.62
C PHE A 149 -13.59 -10.77 -1.11
N SER A 150 -12.91 -11.84 -1.52
CA SER A 150 -13.55 -13.12 -1.87
C SER A 150 -13.93 -13.92 -0.62
N GLU A 151 -13.13 -13.84 0.45
CA GLU A 151 -13.40 -14.46 1.75
C GLU A 151 -14.61 -13.82 2.46
N TYR A 152 -14.77 -12.50 2.30
CA TYR A 152 -15.82 -11.68 2.90
C TYR A 152 -16.63 -10.93 1.84
N PRO A 153 -17.39 -11.61 0.96
CA PRO A 153 -18.03 -10.95 -0.18
C PRO A 153 -19.11 -9.95 0.26
N ILE A 154 -19.16 -8.79 -0.39
CA ILE A 154 -20.08 -7.67 -0.07
C ILE A 154 -21.56 -8.10 0.04
N ASN A 155 -21.99 -9.05 -0.81
CA ASN A 155 -23.37 -9.56 -0.81
C ASN A 155 -23.76 -10.28 0.49
N ARG A 156 -22.77 -10.84 1.21
CA ARG A 156 -22.99 -11.56 2.48
C ARG A 156 -22.89 -10.66 3.71
N VAL A 157 -22.40 -9.43 3.55
CA VAL A 157 -22.26 -8.47 4.66
C VAL A 157 -23.64 -7.98 5.11
N LYS A 158 -23.89 -8.01 6.43
CA LYS A 158 -25.13 -7.50 7.02
C LYS A 158 -24.97 -6.01 7.34
N PHE A 159 -25.43 -5.16 6.43
CA PHE A 159 -25.43 -3.70 6.62
C PHE A 159 -26.57 -3.27 7.56
N ASN A 160 -26.38 -3.48 8.87
CA ASN A 160 -27.34 -3.14 9.93
C ASN A 160 -26.83 -1.99 10.82
N LYS A 161 -27.67 -1.55 11.77
CA LYS A 161 -27.32 -0.49 12.73
C LYS A 161 -26.07 -0.79 13.55
N LYS A 162 -25.78 -2.07 13.83
CA LYS A 162 -24.59 -2.47 14.59
C LYS A 162 -23.30 -2.24 13.80
N LEU A 163 -23.28 -2.61 12.52
CA LEU A 163 -22.14 -2.32 11.65
C LEU A 163 -21.97 -0.81 11.46
N ASP A 164 -23.07 -0.08 11.26
CA ASP A 164 -23.03 1.38 11.14
C ASP A 164 -22.41 2.04 12.39
N ALA A 165 -22.86 1.65 13.59
CA ALA A 165 -22.27 2.10 14.84
C ALA A 165 -20.75 1.81 14.94
N ALA A 166 -20.33 0.59 14.58
CA ALA A 166 -18.91 0.24 14.55
C ALA A 166 -18.11 1.10 13.56
N CYS A 167 -18.66 1.35 12.37
CA CYS A 167 -18.08 2.23 11.36
C CYS A 167 -17.92 3.67 11.88
N GLN A 168 -18.95 4.23 12.52
CA GLN A 168 -18.88 5.58 13.09
C GLN A 168 -17.81 5.71 14.17
N ILE A 169 -17.67 4.70 15.04
CA ILE A 169 -16.60 4.65 16.03
C ILE A 169 -15.23 4.69 15.34
N LEU A 170 -14.98 3.82 14.37
CA LEU A 170 -13.70 3.78 13.65
C LEU A 170 -13.37 5.11 12.97
N ILE A 171 -14.33 5.69 12.26
CA ILE A 171 -14.17 6.95 11.52
C ILE A 171 -13.86 8.11 12.46
N SER A 172 -14.58 8.22 13.59
CA SER A 172 -14.38 9.30 14.55
C SER A 172 -12.95 9.33 15.12
N VAL A 173 -12.35 8.14 15.28
CA VAL A 173 -11.02 7.95 15.87
C VAL A 173 -9.90 8.12 14.83
N GLU A 174 -10.06 7.54 13.64
CA GLU A 174 -8.96 7.41 12.66
C GLU A 174 -9.09 8.34 11.43
N ASP A 175 -10.29 8.57 10.89
CA ASP A 175 -10.47 9.30 9.63
C ASP A 175 -11.84 9.99 9.53
N ARG A 176 -12.03 11.09 10.28
CA ARG A 176 -13.34 11.77 10.41
C ARG A 176 -14.01 12.17 9.09
N LYS A 177 -13.21 12.45 8.06
CA LYS A 177 -13.70 12.90 6.73
C LYS A 177 -13.89 11.74 5.75
N TYR A 178 -13.90 10.49 6.21
CA TYR A 178 -13.93 9.30 5.36
C TYR A 178 -15.11 9.28 4.37
N PHE A 179 -16.33 9.51 4.86
CA PHE A 179 -17.53 9.51 4.00
C PHE A 179 -17.60 10.75 3.10
N GLU A 180 -17.17 11.92 3.59
CA GLU A 180 -17.12 13.18 2.84
C GLU A 180 -16.12 13.12 1.67
N ARG A 181 -15.01 12.40 1.84
CA ARG A 181 -13.92 12.36 0.86
C ARG A 181 -14.33 11.53 -0.37
N LYS A 182 -14.19 12.10 -1.56
CA LYS A 182 -14.40 11.37 -2.83
C LYS A 182 -13.27 10.39 -3.16
N GLY A 183 -12.03 10.69 -2.77
CA GLY A 183 -10.86 9.85 -3.01
C GLY A 183 -10.47 8.99 -1.81
N TYR A 184 -9.52 8.06 -2.01
CA TYR A 184 -9.05 7.17 -0.95
C TYR A 184 -7.84 7.67 -0.16
N THR A 185 -7.11 8.65 -0.70
CA THR A 185 -5.91 9.22 -0.06
C THR A 185 -6.19 10.63 0.44
N PHE A 186 -5.36 11.10 1.37
CA PHE A 186 -5.39 12.50 1.82
C PHE A 186 -5.01 13.49 0.70
N LEU A 187 -4.47 13.00 -0.43
CA LEU A 187 -4.07 13.81 -1.57
C LEU A 187 -5.19 14.02 -2.60
N SER A 188 -6.44 13.68 -2.29
CA SER A 188 -7.55 14.01 -3.20
C SER A 188 -7.56 15.50 -3.49
N TYR A 189 -7.72 15.88 -4.77
CA TYR A 189 -7.74 17.27 -5.22
C TYR A 189 -8.66 18.14 -4.37
N ASP A 190 -9.86 17.65 -4.05
CA ASP A 190 -10.83 18.36 -3.21
C ASP A 190 -10.30 18.66 -1.80
N TYR A 191 -9.59 17.71 -1.18
CA TYR A 191 -8.99 17.89 0.15
C TYR A 191 -7.82 18.88 0.12
N ILE A 192 -6.91 18.73 -0.84
CA ILE A 192 -5.78 19.65 -1.00
C ILE A 192 -6.29 21.06 -1.33
N SER A 193 -7.26 21.18 -2.24
CA SER A 193 -7.87 22.45 -2.62
C SER A 193 -8.54 23.12 -1.42
N ASN A 194 -9.28 22.37 -0.59
CA ASN A 194 -9.95 22.94 0.59
C ASN A 194 -8.94 23.38 1.67
N VAL A 195 -7.94 22.55 1.98
CA VAL A 195 -6.88 22.90 2.95
C VAL A 195 -6.05 24.09 2.46
N LEU A 196 -5.77 24.16 1.16
CA LEU A 196 -5.06 25.29 0.57
C LEU A 196 -5.94 26.54 0.53
N LYS A 197 -7.23 26.44 0.19
CA LYS A 197 -8.16 27.57 0.18
C LYS A 197 -8.33 28.18 1.58
N GLU A 198 -8.50 27.35 2.61
CA GLU A 198 -8.58 27.80 4.02
C GLU A 198 -7.31 28.56 4.44
N ARG A 199 -6.13 28.13 3.98
CA ARG A 199 -4.85 28.81 4.28
C ARG A 199 -4.61 30.05 3.45
N ILE A 200 -5.02 30.05 2.17
CA ILE A 200 -4.93 31.21 1.27
C ILE A 200 -5.83 32.35 1.76
N LEU A 201 -7.00 32.04 2.32
CA LEU A 201 -7.90 33.03 2.93
C LEU A 201 -7.33 33.63 4.23
N SER A 202 -6.33 33.00 4.84
CA SER A 202 -5.77 33.42 6.14
C SER A 202 -4.47 34.21 6.05
N THR A 203 -3.94 34.55 4.87
CA THR A 203 -2.64 35.23 4.78
C THR A 203 -2.48 36.06 3.49
N ASP A 204 -2.06 37.31 3.65
CA ASP A 204 -2.15 38.38 2.63
C ASP A 204 -0.87 38.61 1.81
N GLY A 205 -0.09 37.56 1.50
CA GLY A 205 1.13 37.75 0.70
C GLY A 205 1.74 36.48 0.11
N GLY A 206 2.21 36.57 -1.14
CA GLY A 206 3.13 35.58 -1.75
C GLY A 206 2.51 34.26 -2.23
N LYS A 207 1.51 34.33 -3.13
CA LYS A 207 0.66 33.19 -3.55
C LYS A 207 1.41 31.93 -4.03
N ILE A 208 2.58 32.00 -4.67
CA ILE A 208 3.19 30.81 -5.32
C ILE A 208 4.27 30.14 -4.46
N HIS A 209 5.16 30.91 -3.85
CA HIS A 209 6.25 30.36 -3.03
C HIS A 209 5.70 29.67 -1.78
N ILE A 210 4.66 30.23 -1.17
CA ILE A 210 4.00 29.65 0.01
C ILE A 210 3.24 28.37 -0.36
N ILE A 211 2.65 28.26 -1.56
CA ILE A 211 2.01 27.02 -2.02
C ILE A 211 3.05 25.91 -2.19
N PHE A 212 4.19 26.21 -2.79
CA PHE A 212 5.25 25.22 -3.00
C PHE A 212 5.88 24.77 -1.68
N GLU A 213 6.15 25.71 -0.77
CA GLU A 213 6.73 25.42 0.53
C GLU A 213 5.73 24.74 1.49
N SER A 214 4.47 25.17 1.49
CA SER A 214 3.39 24.50 2.21
C SER A 214 3.10 23.11 1.66
N GLY A 215 3.13 22.94 0.34
CA GLY A 215 3.02 21.64 -0.32
C GLY A 215 4.18 20.73 0.04
N ARG A 216 5.43 21.22 -0.06
CA ARG A 216 6.62 20.48 0.33
C ARG A 216 6.61 20.09 1.80
N ASN A 217 6.26 21.01 2.69
CA ASN A 217 6.13 20.75 4.13
C ASN A 217 4.97 19.79 4.43
N PHE A 218 3.86 19.87 3.69
CA PHE A 218 2.75 18.92 3.79
C PHE A 218 3.15 17.51 3.34
N PHE A 219 3.79 17.37 2.18
CA PHE A 219 4.30 16.08 1.71
C PHE A 219 5.37 15.52 2.65
N LYS A 220 6.31 16.37 3.11
CA LYS A 220 7.32 15.98 4.10
C LYS A 220 6.64 15.49 5.37
N ASN A 221 5.70 16.24 5.94
CA ASN A 221 4.97 15.86 7.15
C ASN A 221 4.04 14.64 6.97
N ALA A 222 3.52 14.42 5.77
CA ALA A 222 2.70 13.25 5.46
C ALA A 222 3.53 11.98 5.23
N ILE A 223 4.82 12.13 4.93
CA ILE A 223 5.80 11.06 4.84
C ILE A 223 6.54 10.88 6.19
N ASP A 224 6.58 11.92 7.04
CA ASP A 224 7.22 11.93 8.35
C ASP A 224 6.39 11.22 9.44
N GLU A 225 7.10 10.70 10.44
CA GLU A 225 6.62 9.73 11.43
C GLU A 225 5.74 10.36 12.53
N LYS A 226 5.79 11.69 12.68
CA LYS A 226 5.18 12.41 13.82
C LYS A 226 3.67 12.66 13.68
N ARG A 227 3.06 12.47 12.50
CA ARG A 227 1.61 12.63 12.31
C ARG A 227 0.98 11.52 11.47
N GLY A 228 -0.15 10.99 11.95
CA GLY A 228 -0.94 9.96 11.26
C GLY A 228 -1.75 10.52 10.10
N TYR A 229 -1.12 10.72 8.94
CA TYR A 229 -1.81 11.11 7.70
C TYR A 229 -2.27 9.90 6.84
N SER A 230 -2.16 8.66 7.34
CA SER A 230 -2.70 7.49 6.64
C SER A 230 -4.21 7.41 6.83
N THR A 231 -4.96 7.63 5.76
CA THR A 231 -6.42 7.40 5.71
C THR A 231 -6.74 5.92 5.92
N ILE A 232 -7.98 5.61 6.32
CA ILE A 232 -8.43 4.22 6.51
C ILE A 232 -8.11 3.33 5.28
N PRO A 233 -8.41 3.74 4.02
CA PRO A 233 -8.06 2.96 2.84
C PRO A 233 -6.56 2.73 2.67
N MET A 234 -5.72 3.74 2.97
CA MET A 234 -4.26 3.59 2.91
C MET A 234 -3.76 2.58 3.96
N GLN A 235 -4.32 2.63 5.17
CA GLN A 235 -3.98 1.68 6.22
C GLN A 235 -4.43 0.25 5.86
N LEU A 236 -5.62 0.11 5.27
CA LEU A 236 -6.09 -1.18 4.74
C LEU A 236 -5.17 -1.69 3.64
N MET A 237 -4.84 -0.84 2.65
CA MET A 237 -3.94 -1.16 1.54
C MET A 237 -2.59 -1.67 2.05
N ARG A 238 -1.98 -0.98 3.02
CA ARG A 238 -0.75 -1.45 3.68
C ARG A 238 -0.90 -2.86 4.27
N SER A 239 -2.05 -3.17 4.86
CA SER A 239 -2.28 -4.41 5.61
C SER A 239 -2.56 -5.61 4.69
N ILE A 240 -3.17 -5.38 3.52
CA ILE A 240 -3.41 -6.43 2.52
C ILE A 240 -2.27 -6.55 1.50
N GLY A 241 -1.59 -5.46 1.21
CA GLY A 241 -0.73 -5.35 0.04
C GLY A 241 0.77 -5.56 0.28
N ILE A 242 1.24 -5.50 1.53
CA ILE A 242 2.68 -5.67 1.82
C ILE A 242 2.94 -7.06 2.36
N LYS A 243 3.74 -7.83 1.64
CA LYS A 243 4.20 -9.16 2.04
C LYS A 243 5.42 -9.09 2.94
N ARG A 244 6.41 -8.26 2.56
CA ARG A 244 7.68 -8.08 3.26
C ARG A 244 8.16 -6.64 3.16
N GLY A 245 8.89 -6.18 4.17
CA GLY A 245 9.54 -4.86 4.13
C GLY A 245 8.74 -3.74 4.78
N TYR A 246 7.95 -4.02 5.81
CA TYR A 246 7.27 -3.00 6.63
C TYR A 246 8.22 -1.93 7.20
N ASN A 247 9.51 -2.26 7.35
CA ASN A 247 10.57 -1.36 7.81
C ASN A 247 11.03 -0.38 6.72
N CYS A 248 10.76 -0.64 5.44
CA CYS A 248 11.08 0.25 4.32
C CYS A 248 10.06 1.40 4.23
N LYS A 249 10.12 2.33 5.20
CA LYS A 249 9.10 3.37 5.44
C LYS A 249 8.69 4.14 4.18
N ILE A 250 9.66 4.64 3.41
CA ILE A 250 9.39 5.46 2.20
C ILE A 250 8.68 4.62 1.13
N ARG A 251 9.23 3.44 0.80
CA ARG A 251 8.65 2.54 -0.23
C ARG A 251 7.22 2.14 0.14
N ARG A 252 7.02 1.77 1.42
CA ARG A 252 5.70 1.48 1.99
C ARG A 252 4.74 2.66 1.87
N LYS A 253 5.17 3.88 2.18
CA LYS A 253 4.27 5.04 2.15
C LYS A 253 3.87 5.42 0.73
N LEU A 254 4.80 5.30 -0.23
CA LEU A 254 4.50 5.45 -1.66
C LEU A 254 3.55 4.35 -2.15
N PHE A 255 3.74 3.10 -1.71
CA PHE A 255 2.79 2.01 -1.98
C PHE A 255 1.39 2.36 -1.52
N GLU A 256 1.24 2.76 -0.25
CA GLU A 256 -0.05 3.17 0.33
C GLU A 256 -0.73 4.25 -0.51
N LEU A 257 0.03 5.24 -1.00
CA LEU A 257 -0.52 6.36 -1.78
C LEU A 257 -0.96 5.93 -3.18
N ILE A 258 -0.11 5.16 -3.87
CA ILE A 258 -0.32 4.77 -5.27
C ILE A 258 -1.38 3.67 -5.37
N TYR A 259 -1.17 2.56 -4.66
CA TYR A 259 -1.98 1.36 -4.81
C TYR A 259 -3.36 1.48 -4.19
N CYS A 260 -3.52 2.31 -3.16
CA CYS A 260 -4.84 2.60 -2.61
C CYS A 260 -5.79 3.13 -3.69
N LYS A 261 -5.31 4.03 -4.55
CA LYS A 261 -6.11 4.53 -5.68
C LYS A 261 -6.31 3.46 -6.74
N ILE A 262 -5.24 2.81 -7.20
CA ILE A 262 -5.29 1.83 -8.30
C ILE A 262 -6.22 0.67 -7.95
N PHE A 263 -6.02 0.07 -6.79
CA PHE A 263 -6.69 -1.16 -6.39
C PHE A 263 -8.17 -0.94 -6.07
N PHE A 264 -8.50 0.05 -5.23
CA PHE A 264 -9.91 0.28 -4.84
C PHE A 264 -10.76 0.82 -6.00
N ASN A 265 -10.20 1.68 -6.88
CA ASN A 265 -10.89 2.05 -8.12
C ASN A 265 -11.12 0.84 -9.01
N GLY A 266 -10.13 -0.07 -9.09
CA GLY A 266 -10.25 -1.30 -9.86
C GLY A 266 -11.33 -2.23 -9.32
N ILE A 267 -11.40 -2.42 -8.00
CA ILE A 267 -12.48 -3.18 -7.36
C ILE A 267 -13.85 -2.54 -7.65
N GLU A 268 -13.99 -1.23 -7.48
CA GLU A 268 -15.27 -0.56 -7.75
C GLU A 268 -15.70 -0.68 -9.20
N LYS A 269 -14.75 -0.59 -10.14
CA LYS A 269 -15.02 -0.79 -11.57
C LYS A 269 -15.48 -2.22 -11.83
N MET A 270 -14.77 -3.21 -11.29
CA MET A 270 -15.13 -4.61 -11.41
C MET A 270 -16.51 -4.90 -10.82
N PHE A 271 -16.85 -4.36 -9.64
CA PHE A 271 -18.19 -4.51 -9.05
C PHE A 271 -19.30 -3.89 -9.91
N LYS A 272 -19.01 -2.82 -10.65
CA LYS A 272 -19.96 -2.22 -11.59
C LYS A 272 -20.16 -3.11 -12.82
N GLU A 273 -19.07 -3.63 -13.39
CA GLU A 273 -19.10 -4.52 -14.56
C GLU A 273 -19.80 -5.86 -14.24
N ASP A 274 -19.48 -6.45 -13.10
CA ASP A 274 -20.08 -7.71 -12.62
C ASP A 274 -21.50 -7.52 -12.02
N LYS A 275 -22.06 -6.31 -12.07
CA LYS A 275 -23.38 -5.95 -11.53
C LYS A 275 -23.61 -6.44 -10.09
N VAL A 276 -22.58 -6.33 -9.25
CA VAL A 276 -22.64 -6.80 -7.86
C VAL A 276 -23.72 -6.03 -7.10
N ALA A 277 -24.51 -6.77 -6.30
CA ALA A 277 -25.54 -6.18 -5.44
C ALA A 277 -24.89 -5.38 -4.30
N ARG A 278 -25.60 -4.37 -3.78
CA ARG A 278 -25.13 -3.53 -2.66
C ARG A 278 -23.82 -2.77 -2.91
N ARG A 279 -23.42 -2.60 -4.19
CA ARG A 279 -22.23 -1.82 -4.59
C ARG A 279 -22.28 -0.35 -4.17
N ASP A 280 -23.47 0.16 -3.88
CA ASP A 280 -23.70 1.49 -3.29
C ASP A 280 -23.09 1.62 -1.88
N LYS A 281 -22.95 0.51 -1.14
CA LYS A 281 -22.38 0.47 0.22
C LYS A 281 -20.90 0.10 0.25
N VAL A 282 -20.16 0.39 -0.82
CA VAL A 282 -18.76 -0.04 -0.96
C VAL A 282 -17.83 0.60 0.08
N LYS A 283 -18.13 1.83 0.53
CA LYS A 283 -17.35 2.52 1.56
C LYS A 283 -17.49 1.81 2.91
N GLU A 284 -18.71 1.52 3.33
CA GLU A 284 -19.01 0.75 4.53
C GLU A 284 -18.42 -0.65 4.45
N TYR A 285 -18.45 -1.25 3.26
CA TYR A 285 -17.82 -2.54 3.01
C TYR A 285 -16.31 -2.51 3.22
N TYR A 286 -15.60 -1.46 2.79
CA TYR A 286 -14.17 -1.33 3.06
C TYR A 286 -13.86 -1.18 4.56
N LEU A 287 -14.73 -0.53 5.33
CA LEU A 287 -14.63 -0.48 6.79
C LEU A 287 -14.86 -1.86 7.42
N TYR A 288 -15.82 -2.63 6.91
CA TYR A 288 -16.02 -4.01 7.32
C TYR A 288 -14.74 -4.85 7.10
N ILE A 289 -14.16 -4.80 5.89
CA ILE A 289 -12.89 -5.49 5.58
C ILE A 289 -11.74 -5.00 6.48
N TYR A 290 -11.72 -3.72 6.83
CA TYR A 290 -10.73 -3.14 7.74
C TYR A 290 -10.71 -3.87 9.10
N PHE A 291 -11.88 -4.13 9.70
CA PHE A 291 -11.99 -4.87 10.97
C PHE A 291 -11.46 -6.31 10.89
N HIS A 292 -11.51 -6.93 9.71
CA HIS A 292 -10.99 -8.30 9.53
C HIS A 292 -9.48 -8.37 9.31
N LYS A 293 -8.81 -7.25 9.01
CA LYS A 293 -7.44 -7.32 8.48
C LYS A 293 -6.41 -6.38 9.08
N VAL A 294 -6.81 -5.25 9.66
CA VAL A 294 -5.85 -4.28 10.18
C VAL A 294 -5.39 -4.65 11.58
N ASN A 295 -4.09 -4.49 11.84
CA ASN A 295 -3.51 -4.76 13.15
C ASN A 295 -3.95 -3.71 14.17
N THR A 296 -4.22 -4.14 15.41
CA THR A 296 -4.45 -3.23 16.55
C THR A 296 -3.49 -3.52 17.70
N PHE A 297 -3.27 -2.53 18.58
CA PHE A 297 -2.32 -2.60 19.69
C PHE A 297 -3.01 -2.25 21.00
N LEU A 298 -2.96 -3.15 21.97
CA LEU A 298 -3.54 -2.94 23.30
C LEU A 298 -2.50 -3.28 24.35
N GLY A 299 -2.18 -2.34 25.22
CA GLY A 299 -1.13 -2.57 26.21
C GLY A 299 0.24 -2.80 25.52
N ASN A 300 0.89 -3.90 25.88
CA ASN A 300 2.11 -4.38 25.22
C ASN A 300 1.81 -5.45 24.15
N ALA A 301 0.54 -5.80 23.93
CA ALA A 301 0.12 -6.80 22.96
C ALA A 301 -0.12 -6.19 21.57
N SER A 302 0.20 -6.97 20.54
CA SER A 302 -0.10 -6.66 19.15
C SER A 302 -0.97 -7.76 18.56
N PHE A 303 -2.06 -7.35 17.93
CA PHE A 303 -3.00 -8.25 17.26
C PHE A 303 -2.83 -8.09 15.75
N SER A 304 -2.70 -9.22 15.06
CA SER A 304 -2.58 -9.26 13.59
C SER A 304 -3.87 -8.94 12.85
N LYS A 305 -5.01 -8.89 13.55
CA LYS A 305 -6.31 -8.44 13.06
C LYS A 305 -7.03 -7.72 14.19
N PHE A 306 -7.88 -6.76 13.86
CA PHE A 306 -8.63 -6.00 14.84
C PHE A 306 -9.53 -6.92 15.67
N LEU A 307 -10.27 -7.83 15.02
CA LEU A 307 -11.13 -8.79 15.72
C LEU A 307 -10.38 -9.79 16.61
N ASN A 308 -9.07 -10.00 16.41
CA ASN A 308 -8.28 -10.87 17.30
C ASN A 308 -8.18 -10.30 18.72
N ALA A 309 -8.42 -9.00 18.93
CA ALA A 309 -8.46 -8.41 20.26
C ALA A 309 -9.66 -8.90 21.11
N PHE A 310 -10.72 -9.42 20.47
CA PHE A 310 -11.97 -9.83 21.11
C PHE A 310 -12.13 -11.34 21.30
N ASP A 311 -11.38 -12.13 20.53
CA ASP A 311 -11.51 -13.59 20.47
C ASP A 311 -10.17 -14.31 20.72
N MET A 312 -9.03 -13.60 20.74
CA MET A 312 -7.65 -14.14 20.86
C MET A 312 -7.33 -15.35 19.97
N GLN A 313 -8.11 -15.59 18.93
CA GLN A 313 -7.89 -16.66 17.97
C GLN A 313 -7.13 -16.12 16.76
N TYR A 314 -6.05 -16.81 16.39
CA TYR A 314 -5.16 -16.43 15.29
C TYR A 314 -5.41 -17.25 14.00
N ASN A 315 -6.63 -17.74 13.82
CA ASN A 315 -7.03 -18.51 12.63
C ASN A 315 -7.31 -17.62 11.41
N GLU A 316 -7.43 -18.22 10.22
CA GLU A 316 -7.77 -17.50 8.98
C GLU A 316 -9.10 -16.75 9.08
N LYS A 317 -10.10 -17.32 9.77
CA LYS A 317 -11.38 -16.67 10.10
C LYS A 317 -11.58 -16.62 11.61
N ASN A 318 -11.99 -15.46 12.11
CA ASN A 318 -12.42 -15.28 13.50
C ASN A 318 -13.79 -15.96 13.70
N LYS A 319 -14.04 -16.54 14.88
CA LYS A 319 -15.37 -17.06 15.21
C LYS A 319 -16.34 -15.93 15.50
N LYS A 320 -15.85 -14.87 16.13
CA LYS A 320 -16.60 -13.62 16.32
C LYS A 320 -16.45 -12.70 15.13
N ASP A 321 -17.55 -12.05 14.77
CA ASP A 321 -17.59 -10.95 13.84
C ASP A 321 -17.85 -9.63 14.61
N ILE A 322 -17.81 -8.49 13.89
CA ILE A 322 -18.07 -7.16 14.44
C ILE A 322 -19.45 -7.06 15.11
N TYR A 323 -20.41 -7.89 14.65
CA TYR A 323 -21.75 -7.97 15.21
C TYR A 323 -21.79 -8.51 16.64
N ASP A 324 -20.78 -9.29 17.04
CA ASP A 324 -20.70 -9.94 18.35
C ASP A 324 -19.92 -9.10 19.37
N CYS A 325 -19.35 -7.97 18.95
CA CYS A 325 -18.47 -7.14 19.77
C CYS A 325 -19.25 -5.99 20.42
N SER A 326 -18.95 -5.61 21.67
CA SER A 326 -19.53 -4.41 22.31
C SER A 326 -19.00 -3.12 21.67
N ASN A 327 -19.77 -2.02 21.74
CA ASN A 327 -19.33 -0.74 21.17
C ASN A 327 -18.13 -0.18 21.94
N GLU A 328 -18.11 -0.38 23.26
CA GLU A 328 -17.06 -0.05 24.20
C GLU A 328 -15.75 -0.73 23.82
N GLY A 329 -15.81 -2.05 23.56
CA GLY A 329 -14.66 -2.80 23.12
C GLY A 329 -14.17 -2.34 21.74
N ILE A 330 -15.08 -2.09 20.79
CA ILE A 330 -14.73 -1.54 19.46
C ILE A 330 -14.03 -0.19 19.61
N PHE A 331 -14.52 0.70 20.47
CA PHE A 331 -13.91 1.98 20.75
C PHE A 331 -12.48 1.84 21.30
N ILE A 332 -12.28 0.99 22.31
CA ILE A 332 -10.94 0.75 22.88
C ILE A 332 -10.00 0.14 21.82
N ALA A 333 -10.47 -0.82 21.02
CA ALA A 333 -9.71 -1.40 19.93
C ALA A 333 -9.31 -0.36 18.87
N CYS A 334 -10.22 0.56 18.51
CA CYS A 334 -9.93 1.66 17.60
C CYS A 334 -8.88 2.62 18.17
N MET A 335 -8.97 2.94 19.47
CA MET A 335 -7.96 3.73 20.16
C MET A 335 -6.59 3.03 20.22
N GLY A 336 -6.57 1.69 20.12
CA GLY A 336 -5.38 0.87 20.00
C GLY A 336 -4.64 1.02 18.66
N LEU A 337 -5.35 1.34 17.56
CA LEU A 337 -4.77 1.52 16.22
C LEU A 337 -3.69 2.62 16.21
N SER A 338 -3.96 3.70 16.93
CA SER A 338 -3.08 4.86 17.10
C SER A 338 -2.23 4.79 18.38
N LYS A 339 -2.17 3.63 19.05
CA LYS A 339 -1.48 3.42 20.34
C LYS A 339 -1.93 4.41 21.44
N ARG A 340 -3.16 4.91 21.33
CA ARG A 340 -3.78 5.86 22.27
C ARG A 340 -4.57 5.17 23.39
N ALA A 341 -4.87 3.87 23.27
CA ALA A 341 -5.63 3.13 24.28
C ALA A 341 -5.08 3.30 25.71
N LYS A 342 -3.76 3.24 25.90
CA LYS A 342 -3.11 3.45 27.23
C LYS A 342 -3.29 4.87 27.80
N LYS A 343 -3.66 5.84 26.97
CA LYS A 343 -3.82 7.24 27.38
C LYS A 343 -5.23 7.54 27.87
N ILE A 344 -6.18 6.62 27.71
CA ILE A 344 -7.57 6.80 28.14
C ILE A 344 -7.62 6.78 29.68
N ASN A 345 -8.22 7.80 30.27
CA ASN A 345 -8.48 7.88 31.70
C ASN A 345 -9.79 8.65 31.95
N GLY A 346 -10.21 8.73 33.21
CA GLY A 346 -11.46 9.41 33.59
C GLY A 346 -11.50 10.90 33.22
N ASN A 347 -10.35 11.55 33.00
CA ASN A 347 -10.31 12.98 32.73
C ASN A 347 -10.41 13.31 31.24
N ASN A 348 -10.12 12.36 30.34
CA ASN A 348 -10.07 12.62 28.90
C ASN A 348 -11.00 11.76 28.05
N ILE A 349 -11.64 10.75 28.63
CA ILE A 349 -12.56 9.87 27.91
C ILE A 349 -13.69 10.66 27.24
N ASP A 350 -14.23 11.67 27.91
CA ASP A 350 -15.36 12.47 27.44
C ASP A 350 -14.99 13.28 26.18
N VAL A 351 -13.73 13.71 26.07
CA VAL A 351 -13.21 14.39 24.85
C VAL A 351 -13.18 13.44 23.66
N TYR A 352 -12.92 12.15 23.88
CA TYR A 352 -12.91 11.17 22.80
C TYR A 352 -14.33 10.76 22.41
N LEU A 353 -15.19 10.48 23.39
CA LEU A 353 -16.58 10.09 23.18
C LEU A 353 -17.40 11.21 22.52
N SER A 354 -17.12 12.48 22.81
CA SER A 354 -17.82 13.62 22.20
C SER A 354 -17.64 13.73 20.68
N ASN A 355 -16.65 13.03 20.11
CA ASN A 355 -16.42 13.02 18.66
C ASN A 355 -17.17 11.89 17.94
N ILE A 356 -17.77 10.97 18.68
CA ILE A 356 -18.56 9.88 18.12
C ILE A 356 -19.97 10.41 17.87
N ASP A 357 -20.61 9.94 16.79
CA ASP A 357 -21.99 10.29 16.50
C ASP A 357 -22.88 9.96 17.72
N ARG A 358 -23.77 10.90 18.08
CA ARG A 358 -24.69 10.78 19.23
C ARG A 358 -25.60 9.57 19.13
N ASN A 359 -25.80 9.03 17.93
CA ASN A 359 -26.61 7.84 17.70
C ASN A 359 -25.92 6.52 18.10
N VAL A 360 -24.64 6.56 18.51
CA VAL A 360 -23.90 5.40 18.98
C VAL A 360 -23.81 5.44 20.50
N ASP A 361 -24.51 4.50 21.15
CA ASP A 361 -24.46 4.35 22.60
C ASP A 361 -23.14 3.68 23.03
N ILE A 362 -22.41 4.34 23.94
CA ILE A 362 -21.16 3.87 24.54
C ILE A 362 -21.15 4.24 26.02
N ASN A 363 -21.06 3.24 26.87
CA ASN A 363 -21.03 3.45 28.32
C ASN A 363 -19.63 3.84 28.80
N ARG A 364 -19.48 5.09 29.23
CA ARG A 364 -18.24 5.66 29.80
C ARG A 364 -17.65 4.80 30.91
N ASN A 365 -18.47 4.36 31.86
CA ASN A 365 -18.01 3.62 33.04
C ASN A 365 -17.50 2.22 32.65
N GLU A 366 -18.16 1.59 31.68
CA GLU A 366 -17.74 0.31 31.14
C GLU A 366 -16.42 0.42 30.39
N VAL A 367 -16.23 1.46 29.56
CA VAL A 367 -14.94 1.72 28.91
C VAL A 367 -13.81 1.90 29.91
N LEU A 368 -14.00 2.71 30.96
CA LEU A 368 -12.98 2.93 31.99
C LEU A 368 -12.63 1.63 32.73
N LYS A 369 -13.66 0.82 33.03
CA LYS A 369 -13.47 -0.52 33.62
C LYS A 369 -12.64 -1.41 32.71
N MET A 370 -13.03 -1.57 31.44
CA MET A 370 -12.32 -2.39 30.47
C MET A 370 -10.86 -1.93 30.26
N VAL A 371 -10.61 -0.62 30.18
CA VAL A 371 -9.24 -0.08 30.05
C VAL A 371 -8.40 -0.41 31.28
N SER A 372 -8.96 -0.27 32.49
CA SER A 372 -8.23 -0.61 33.72
C SER A 372 -7.89 -2.10 33.81
N GLU A 373 -8.82 -2.97 33.42
CA GLU A 373 -8.63 -4.43 33.41
C GLU A 373 -7.60 -4.84 32.34
N MET A 374 -7.71 -4.29 31.12
CA MET A 374 -6.77 -4.50 30.01
C MET A 374 -5.31 -4.21 30.40
N MET A 375 -5.08 -3.22 31.27
CA MET A 375 -3.74 -2.85 31.73
C MET A 375 -3.19 -3.79 32.81
N SER A 376 -4.04 -4.60 33.45
CA SER A 376 -3.67 -5.45 34.59
C SER A 376 -3.29 -6.89 34.22
N LYS A 377 -3.85 -7.46 33.13
CA LYS A 377 -3.54 -8.73 32.42
C LYS A 377 -4.77 -9.09 31.53
N PRO A 378 -4.66 -10.00 30.53
CA PRO A 378 -5.81 -10.31 29.67
C PRO A 378 -7.00 -10.90 30.44
N TYR A 379 -8.18 -10.32 30.25
CA TYR A 379 -9.44 -10.69 30.91
C TYR A 379 -9.96 -12.06 30.43
N LYS A 380 -9.81 -13.12 31.24
CA LYS A 380 -10.21 -14.51 30.89
C LYS A 380 -9.71 -14.97 29.51
N GLY A 381 -8.48 -14.58 29.14
CA GLY A 381 -7.94 -14.89 27.82
C GLY A 381 -8.57 -14.10 26.66
N ASN A 382 -9.20 -12.94 26.91
CA ASN A 382 -9.60 -11.92 25.93
C ASN A 382 -9.24 -10.50 26.40
N TYR A 383 -8.95 -9.56 25.51
CA TYR A 383 -8.59 -8.18 25.92
C TYR A 383 -9.81 -7.26 26.05
N LEU A 384 -10.91 -7.58 25.36
CA LEU A 384 -12.06 -6.69 25.18
C LEU A 384 -13.40 -7.43 25.25
N LYS A 385 -13.49 -8.48 26.07
CA LYS A 385 -14.72 -9.25 26.23
C LYS A 385 -15.64 -8.65 27.29
#